data_AF-A0A7C3MPB3-F1
#
_entry.id   AF-A0A7C3MPB3-F1
#
_cell.length_a   1.000
_cell.length_b   1.000
_cell.length_c   1.000
_cell.angle_alpha   90.00
_cell.angle_beta   90.00
_cell.angle_gamma   90.00
#
_symmetry.space_group_name_H-M   'P 1'
#
loop_
_entity.id
_entity.type
_entity.pdbx_description
1 polymer ?
#
loop_
_entity_poly.entity_id
_entity_poly.type
_entity_poly.pdbx_seq_one_letter_code
_entity_poly.pdbx_strand_id
1 'polypeptide(L)'
;MKITKLFRLGPTTLPLETGRVDSWNSASIAAALASLGYPGFRHLRRRGRSNPAVVVLAGITAQDVEVRVIEALPWVMIRYSDLDWDWLIRESKLRDVQNRLGFLVTLARQVAEKHGEAAVAVCLRHVEAALEHARLAREDTLCQASLSDTERQWLRQARPKDARHWNLLTDLDSESLPYAA
;
A
#
# COMPACT_ATOMS: atom_id res chain seq x y z
N MET A 1 18.76 -13.93 -23.91
CA MET A 1 17.54 -13.68 -24.71
C MET A 1 16.35 -13.53 -23.77
N LYS A 2 15.74 -12.33 -23.68
CA LYS A 2 14.61 -12.04 -22.78
C LYS A 2 13.28 -12.39 -23.46
N ILE A 3 12.67 -13.51 -23.06
CA ILE A 3 11.36 -14.00 -23.53
C ILE A 3 10.19 -13.09 -23.10
N THR A 4 10.43 -12.12 -22.22
CA THR A 4 9.42 -11.19 -21.69
C THR A 4 8.90 -10.12 -22.66
N LYS A 5 9.39 -10.05 -23.91
CA LYS A 5 8.88 -9.10 -24.91
C LYS A 5 7.71 -9.62 -25.76
N LEU A 6 7.39 -10.91 -25.72
CA LEU A 6 6.44 -11.49 -26.69
C LEU A 6 5.00 -11.66 -26.18
N PHE A 7 4.79 -11.73 -24.87
CA PHE A 7 3.46 -11.80 -24.31
C PHE A 7 3.15 -10.46 -23.64
N ARG A 8 2.05 -9.79 -24.03
CA ARG A 8 1.52 -8.59 -23.36
C ARG A 8 0.99 -8.93 -21.96
N LEU A 9 1.83 -9.54 -21.14
CA LEU A 9 1.48 -9.93 -19.78
C LEU A 9 1.33 -8.66 -18.93
N GLY A 10 0.31 -8.68 -18.06
CA GLY A 10 -0.01 -7.57 -17.18
C GLY A 10 1.13 -7.30 -16.18
N PRO A 11 1.15 -6.12 -15.53
CA PRO A 11 2.17 -5.78 -14.54
C PRO A 11 2.34 -6.81 -13.41
N THR A 12 1.27 -7.53 -13.06
CA THR A 12 1.25 -8.56 -12.01
C THR A 12 2.07 -9.82 -12.34
N THR A 13 2.42 -10.04 -13.62
CA THR A 13 3.26 -11.18 -14.03
C THR A 13 4.77 -10.89 -13.98
N LEU A 14 5.16 -9.67 -13.60
CA LEU A 14 6.58 -9.32 -13.49
C LEU A 14 7.19 -10.03 -12.26
N PRO A 15 8.50 -10.31 -12.27
CA PRO A 15 9.15 -10.96 -11.14
C PRO A 15 8.94 -10.21 -9.81
N LEU A 16 8.72 -10.98 -8.73
CA LEU A 16 8.63 -10.48 -7.36
C LEU A 16 10.05 -10.35 -6.78
N GLU A 17 10.68 -9.20 -6.98
CA GLU A 17 12.03 -8.94 -6.47
C GLU A 17 11.98 -8.41 -5.02
N THR A 18 12.42 -9.22 -4.05
CA THR A 18 12.44 -8.86 -2.61
C THR A 18 13.72 -8.13 -2.19
N GLY A 19 14.88 -8.49 -2.75
CA GLY A 19 16.19 -8.08 -2.24
C GLY A 19 16.55 -6.60 -2.37
N ARG A 20 15.67 -5.76 -2.96
CA ARG A 20 15.93 -4.32 -3.14
C ARG A 20 14.84 -3.43 -2.58
N VAL A 21 13.79 -3.99 -1.98
CA VAL A 21 12.61 -3.23 -1.55
C VAL A 21 12.97 -2.15 -0.54
N ASP A 22 13.88 -2.46 0.38
CA ASP A 22 14.31 -1.55 1.45
C ASP A 22 15.17 -0.36 0.93
N SER A 23 15.64 -0.41 -0.33
CA SER A 23 16.41 0.67 -0.95
C SER A 23 15.55 1.73 -1.64
N TRP A 24 14.23 1.54 -1.65
CA TRP A 24 13.31 2.45 -2.33
C TRP A 24 13.02 3.65 -1.41
N ASN A 25 13.14 4.84 -1.99
CA ASN A 25 12.72 6.09 -1.35
C ASN A 25 11.40 6.60 -1.94
N SER A 26 10.80 7.60 -1.28
CA SER A 26 9.55 8.25 -1.71
C SER A 26 9.50 8.56 -3.21
N ALA A 27 10.53 9.21 -3.76
CA ALA A 27 10.59 9.59 -5.17
C ALA A 27 10.63 8.38 -6.12
N SER A 28 11.34 7.31 -5.75
CA SER A 28 11.39 6.07 -6.54
C SER A 28 10.04 5.33 -6.55
N ILE A 29 9.32 5.33 -5.42
CA ILE A 29 7.99 4.74 -5.30
C ILE A 29 6.99 5.56 -6.11
N ALA A 30 7.01 6.89 -6.01
CA ALA A 30 6.16 7.79 -6.80
C ALA A 30 6.35 7.59 -8.32
N ALA A 31 7.60 7.43 -8.77
CA ALA A 31 7.90 7.13 -10.17
C ALA A 31 7.39 5.74 -10.61
N ALA A 32 7.42 4.75 -9.71
CA ALA A 32 6.86 3.42 -9.98
C ALA A 32 5.32 3.46 -10.05
N LEU A 33 4.66 4.20 -9.16
CA LEU A 33 3.22 4.46 -9.19
C LEU A 33 2.79 5.17 -10.47
N ALA A 34 3.56 6.17 -10.93
CA ALA A 34 3.36 6.78 -12.25
C ALA A 34 3.49 5.75 -13.38
N SER A 35 4.46 4.83 -13.29
CA SER A 35 4.61 3.72 -14.23
C SER A 35 3.44 2.74 -14.24
N LEU A 36 2.78 2.54 -13.10
CA LEU A 36 1.54 1.76 -12.96
C LEU A 36 0.29 2.51 -13.45
N GLY A 37 0.40 3.81 -13.72
CA GLY A 37 -0.68 4.64 -14.26
C GLY A 37 -1.47 5.41 -13.21
N TYR A 38 -0.93 5.57 -11.99
CA TYR A 38 -1.61 6.35 -10.95
C TYR A 38 -1.85 7.80 -11.40
N PRO A 39 -3.11 8.29 -11.41
CA PRO A 39 -3.43 9.62 -11.97
C PRO A 39 -2.75 10.79 -11.24
N GLY A 40 -2.53 10.68 -9.92
CA GLY A 40 -1.90 11.73 -9.11
C GLY A 40 -0.42 11.97 -9.43
N PHE A 41 0.26 11.00 -10.06
CA PHE A 41 1.66 11.11 -10.46
C PHE A 41 1.85 11.12 -11.99
N ARG A 42 0.81 11.45 -12.77
CA ARG A 42 0.88 11.49 -14.25
C ARG A 42 1.97 12.39 -14.82
N HIS A 43 2.38 13.41 -14.06
CA HIS A 43 3.39 14.40 -14.44
C HIS A 43 4.82 13.88 -14.23
N LEU A 44 5.00 12.80 -13.46
CA LEU A 44 6.32 12.23 -13.20
C LEU A 44 6.80 11.38 -14.38
N ARG A 45 8.12 11.42 -14.61
CA ARG A 45 8.77 10.56 -15.59
C ARG A 45 8.66 9.10 -15.16
N ARG A 46 7.92 8.31 -15.93
CA ARG A 46 7.77 6.86 -15.73
C ARG A 46 9.14 6.17 -15.83
N ARG A 47 9.44 5.29 -14.87
CA ARG A 47 10.61 4.40 -14.86
C ARG A 47 10.25 3.01 -15.40
N GLY A 48 11.21 2.08 -15.39
CA GLY A 48 10.98 0.67 -15.75
C GLY A 48 9.74 0.08 -15.06
N ARG A 49 9.09 -0.89 -15.71
CA ARG A 49 7.92 -1.55 -15.14
C ARG A 49 8.32 -2.35 -13.90
N SER A 50 7.53 -2.22 -12.84
CA SER A 50 7.69 -2.96 -11.58
C SER A 50 6.42 -3.76 -11.31
N ASN A 51 6.54 -4.90 -10.64
CA ASN A 51 5.37 -5.63 -10.18
C ASN A 51 4.61 -4.77 -9.16
N PRO A 52 3.29 -4.54 -9.30
CA PRO A 52 2.49 -3.77 -8.36
C PRO A 52 2.63 -4.23 -6.89
N ALA A 53 2.77 -5.52 -6.64
CA ALA A 53 2.96 -6.06 -5.29
C ALA A 53 4.28 -5.57 -4.68
N VAL A 54 5.35 -5.53 -5.47
CA VAL A 54 6.65 -5.00 -5.04
C VAL A 54 6.56 -3.50 -4.72
N VAL A 55 5.78 -2.74 -5.50
CA VAL A 55 5.57 -1.30 -5.23
C VAL A 55 4.82 -1.09 -3.92
N VAL A 56 3.78 -1.89 -3.66
CA VAL A 56 3.04 -1.87 -2.38
C VAL A 56 3.99 -2.20 -1.22
N LEU A 57 4.75 -3.29 -1.33
CA LEU A 57 5.69 -3.71 -0.28
C LEU A 57 6.75 -2.62 -0.01
N ALA A 58 7.30 -2.00 -1.06
CA ALA A 58 8.25 -0.90 -0.93
C ALA A 58 7.64 0.31 -0.21
N GLY A 59 6.39 0.66 -0.56
CA GLY A 59 5.65 1.74 0.09
C GLY A 59 5.49 1.51 1.58
N ILE A 60 5.00 0.35 2.00
CA ILE A 60 4.71 0.06 3.42
C ILE A 60 5.98 -0.18 4.25
N THR A 61 7.07 -0.61 3.61
CA THR A 61 8.35 -0.90 4.29
C THR A 61 9.16 0.37 4.55
N ALA A 62 9.03 1.39 3.70
CA ALA A 62 9.74 2.64 3.89
C ALA A 62 9.36 3.30 5.23
N GLN A 63 10.36 3.86 5.92
CA GLN A 63 10.14 4.50 7.22
C GLN A 63 9.46 5.87 7.09
N ASP A 64 9.85 6.63 6.07
CA ASP A 64 9.36 7.96 5.78
C ASP A 64 9.10 8.11 4.28
N VAL A 65 7.86 8.39 3.92
CA VAL A 65 7.47 8.71 2.54
C VAL A 65 6.49 9.87 2.51
N GLU A 66 6.37 10.52 1.36
CA GLU A 66 5.36 11.57 1.18
C GLU A 66 3.95 10.98 1.33
N VAL A 67 3.06 11.71 2.01
CA VAL A 67 1.67 11.30 2.24
C VAL A 67 0.97 10.88 0.93
N ARG A 68 1.21 11.62 -0.16
CA ARG A 68 0.65 11.31 -1.49
C ARG A 68 1.06 9.94 -2.03
N VAL A 69 2.22 9.41 -1.64
CA VAL A 69 2.65 8.06 -2.00
C VAL A 69 1.81 7.03 -1.26
N ILE A 70 1.54 7.26 0.03
CA ILE A 70 0.72 6.39 0.88
C ILE A 70 -0.72 6.36 0.36
N GLU A 71 -1.30 7.54 0.10
CA GLU A 71 -2.65 7.72 -0.46
C GLU A 71 -2.84 6.97 -1.80
N ALA A 72 -1.77 6.75 -2.55
CA ALA A 72 -1.81 6.04 -3.82
C ALA A 72 -1.85 4.51 -3.66
N LEU A 73 -1.41 3.97 -2.52
CA LEU A 73 -1.31 2.52 -2.34
C LEU A 73 -2.68 1.81 -2.35
N PRO A 74 -3.75 2.32 -1.71
CA PRO A 74 -5.08 1.74 -1.83
C PRO A 74 -5.56 1.66 -3.29
N TRP A 75 -5.28 2.67 -4.11
CA TRP A 75 -5.60 2.63 -5.53
C TRP A 75 -4.90 1.47 -6.26
N VAL A 76 -3.64 1.16 -5.91
CA VAL A 76 -2.94 0.00 -6.50
C VAL A 76 -3.66 -1.30 -6.15
N MET A 77 -4.09 -1.46 -4.89
CA MET A 77 -4.77 -2.66 -4.41
C MET A 77 -6.16 -2.88 -5.06
N ILE A 78 -6.85 -1.79 -5.39
CA ILE A 78 -8.13 -1.84 -6.11
C ILE A 78 -7.89 -2.13 -7.60
N ARG A 79 -6.96 -1.40 -8.23
CA ARG A 79 -6.70 -1.47 -9.67
C ARG A 79 -6.09 -2.81 -10.09
N TYR A 80 -5.30 -3.39 -9.21
CA TYR A 80 -4.66 -4.69 -9.36
C TYR A 80 -5.17 -5.57 -8.21
N SER A 81 -6.38 -6.10 -8.33
CA SER A 81 -6.94 -6.97 -7.28
C SER A 81 -6.34 -8.39 -7.30
N ASP A 82 -5.68 -8.75 -8.40
CA ASP A 82 -4.96 -9.99 -8.67
C ASP A 82 -3.50 -9.98 -8.19
N LEU A 83 -3.16 -9.13 -7.20
CA LEU A 83 -1.85 -9.16 -6.56
C LEU A 83 -1.56 -10.55 -5.98
N ASP A 84 -0.28 -10.89 -5.91
CA ASP A 84 0.17 -12.03 -5.11
C ASP A 84 0.06 -11.67 -3.61
N TRP A 85 -1.15 -11.81 -3.08
CA TRP A 85 -1.50 -11.48 -1.70
C TRP A 85 -0.79 -12.38 -0.70
N ASP A 86 -0.60 -13.66 -1.02
CA ASP A 86 0.13 -14.59 -0.19
C ASP A 86 1.59 -14.17 -0.02
N TRP A 87 2.22 -13.71 -1.11
CA TRP A 87 3.56 -13.12 -1.05
C TRP A 87 3.57 -11.82 -0.26
N LEU A 88 2.64 -10.89 -0.51
CA LEU A 88 2.58 -9.61 0.22
C LEU A 88 2.42 -9.79 1.73
N ILE A 89 1.50 -10.66 2.16
CA ILE A 89 1.25 -10.95 3.57
C ILE A 89 2.48 -11.58 4.22
N ARG A 90 3.16 -12.50 3.52
CA ARG A 90 4.39 -13.12 4.01
C ARG A 90 5.49 -12.09 4.19
N GLU A 91 5.76 -11.28 3.17
CA GLU A 91 6.82 -10.29 3.20
C GLU A 91 6.55 -9.15 4.19
N SER A 92 5.28 -8.78 4.40
CA SER A 92 4.91 -7.79 5.41
C SER A 92 5.17 -8.30 6.82
N LYS A 93 4.90 -9.60 7.09
CA LYS A 93 5.20 -10.24 8.38
C LYS A 93 6.69 -10.31 8.64
N LEU A 94 7.50 -10.65 7.63
CA LEU A 94 8.96 -10.70 7.75
C LEU A 94 9.60 -9.35 8.11
N ARG A 95 8.88 -8.25 7.86
CA ARG A 95 9.34 -6.87 8.10
C ARG A 95 8.60 -6.17 9.24
N ASP A 96 7.70 -6.86 9.93
CA ASP A 96 6.83 -6.30 10.97
C ASP A 96 5.99 -5.08 10.51
N VAL A 97 5.59 -5.04 9.22
CA VAL A 97 4.79 -3.96 8.62
C VAL A 97 3.36 -4.41 8.24
N GLN A 98 2.92 -5.57 8.75
CA GLN A 98 1.58 -6.11 8.47
C GLN A 98 0.44 -5.22 8.94
N ASN A 99 0.63 -4.38 9.97
CA ASN A 99 -0.37 -3.41 10.39
C ASN A 99 -0.56 -2.29 9.35
N ARG A 100 0.54 -1.81 8.76
CA ARG A 100 0.51 -0.83 7.65
C ARG A 100 -0.22 -1.42 6.45
N LEU A 101 0.07 -2.67 6.10
CA LEU A 101 -0.65 -3.38 5.04
C LEU A 101 -2.14 -3.56 5.37
N GLY A 102 -2.47 -4.03 6.56
CA GLY A 102 -3.85 -4.26 7.00
C GLY A 102 -4.70 -3.01 6.95
N PHE A 103 -4.15 -1.89 7.42
CA PHE A 103 -4.82 -0.59 7.34
C PHE A 103 -5.06 -0.14 5.89
N LEU A 104 -4.06 -0.22 5.01
CA LEU A 104 -4.23 0.17 3.61
C LEU A 104 -5.21 -0.74 2.85
N VAL A 105 -5.23 -2.04 3.16
CA VAL A 105 -6.24 -2.99 2.64
C VAL A 105 -7.64 -2.61 3.14
N THR A 106 -7.76 -2.19 4.40
CA THR A 106 -9.03 -1.72 4.98
C THR A 106 -9.55 -0.48 4.22
N LEU A 107 -8.67 0.50 3.97
CA LEU A 107 -9.03 1.68 3.18
C LEU A 107 -9.41 1.32 1.75
N ALA A 108 -8.62 0.47 1.09
CA ALA A 108 -8.89 0.01 -0.28
C ALA A 108 -10.25 -0.70 -0.37
N ARG A 109 -10.57 -1.55 0.61
CA ARG A 109 -11.85 -2.23 0.69
C ARG A 109 -13.02 -1.25 0.82
N GLN A 110 -12.92 -0.30 1.75
CA GLN A 110 -13.98 0.70 1.96
C GLN A 110 -14.25 1.53 0.70
N VAL A 111 -13.18 1.91 -0.02
CA VAL A 111 -13.35 2.64 -1.28
C VAL A 111 -13.97 1.75 -2.37
N ALA A 112 -13.53 0.49 -2.50
CA ALA A 112 -14.14 -0.45 -3.43
C ALA A 112 -15.63 -0.67 -3.14
N GLU A 113 -16.03 -0.77 -1.87
CA GLU A 113 -17.43 -0.87 -1.45
C GLU A 113 -18.22 0.39 -1.84
N LYS A 114 -17.66 1.58 -1.60
CA LYS A 114 -18.27 2.87 -1.96
C LYS A 114 -18.49 3.02 -3.47
N HIS A 115 -17.61 2.46 -4.29
CA HIS A 115 -17.71 2.52 -5.75
C HIS A 115 -18.46 1.34 -6.38
N GLY A 116 -18.98 0.41 -5.57
CA GLY A 116 -19.73 -0.75 -6.07
C GLY A 116 -18.87 -1.84 -6.69
N GLU A 117 -17.55 -1.84 -6.45
CA GLU A 117 -16.59 -2.85 -6.91
C GLU A 117 -16.66 -4.11 -6.03
N ALA A 118 -17.82 -4.78 -6.04
CA ALA A 118 -18.15 -5.84 -5.09
C ALA A 118 -17.15 -7.01 -5.08
N ALA A 119 -16.67 -7.43 -6.26
CA ALA A 119 -15.69 -8.51 -6.38
C ALA A 119 -14.35 -8.15 -5.74
N VAL A 120 -13.87 -6.92 -5.96
CA VAL A 120 -12.64 -6.39 -5.35
C VAL A 120 -12.80 -6.29 -3.84
N ALA A 121 -13.94 -5.77 -3.36
CA ALA A 121 -14.24 -5.69 -1.94
C ALA A 121 -14.27 -7.06 -1.25
N VAL A 122 -14.85 -8.09 -1.89
CA VAL A 122 -14.82 -9.48 -1.37
C VAL A 122 -13.38 -9.99 -1.26
N CYS A 123 -12.57 -9.78 -2.30
CA CYS A 123 -11.16 -10.18 -2.30
C CYS A 123 -10.40 -9.52 -1.15
N LEU A 124 -10.51 -8.20 -1.01
CA LEU A 124 -9.83 -7.43 0.04
C LEU A 124 -10.31 -7.81 1.44
N ARG A 125 -11.59 -8.18 1.64
CA ARG A 125 -12.07 -8.74 2.93
C ARG A 125 -11.34 -10.01 3.33
N HIS A 126 -11.08 -10.92 2.39
CA HIS A 126 -10.34 -12.14 2.69
C HIS A 126 -8.88 -11.84 3.08
N VAL A 127 -8.25 -10.88 2.39
CA VAL A 127 -6.90 -10.42 2.72
C VAL A 127 -6.86 -9.77 4.10
N GLU A 128 -7.81 -8.88 4.41
CA GLU A 128 -7.95 -8.22 5.71
C GLU A 128 -8.11 -9.24 6.83
N ALA A 129 -8.96 -10.26 6.64
CA ALA A 129 -9.15 -11.34 7.61
C ALA A 129 -7.85 -12.11 7.88
N ALA A 130 -7.05 -12.40 6.84
CA ALA A 130 -5.75 -13.06 6.99
C ALA A 130 -4.72 -12.19 7.73
N LEU A 131 -4.77 -10.87 7.56
CA LEU A 131 -3.91 -9.92 8.28
C LEU A 131 -4.33 -9.72 9.73
N GLU A 132 -5.63 -9.81 10.03
CA GLU A 132 -6.17 -9.68 11.39
C GLU A 132 -5.53 -10.69 12.34
N HIS A 133 -5.32 -11.91 11.85
CA HIS A 133 -4.70 -13.01 12.61
C HIS A 133 -3.21 -12.76 12.90
N ALA A 134 -2.58 -11.81 12.21
CA ALA A 134 -1.17 -11.44 12.36
C ALA A 134 -0.97 -10.01 12.88
N ARG A 135 -2.05 -9.35 13.31
CA ARG A 135 -2.04 -7.97 13.76
C ARG A 135 -1.10 -7.78 14.95
N LEU A 136 -0.23 -6.79 14.87
CA LEU A 136 0.71 -6.45 15.94
C LEU A 136 0.03 -5.55 16.97
N ALA A 137 0.31 -5.81 18.25
CA ALA A 137 -0.11 -4.94 19.35
C ALA A 137 0.70 -3.64 19.44
N ARG A 138 1.91 -3.63 18.86
CA ARG A 138 2.82 -2.48 18.88
C ARG A 138 2.23 -1.32 18.09
N GLU A 139 2.33 -0.11 18.66
CA GLU A 139 2.03 1.14 17.96
C GLU A 139 3.08 1.42 16.88
N ASP A 140 2.64 1.83 15.70
CA ASP A 140 3.49 2.19 14.58
C ASP A 140 2.95 3.46 13.90
N THR A 141 3.73 4.02 12.99
CA THR A 141 3.30 5.08 12.08
C THR A 141 3.02 4.48 10.70
N LEU A 142 2.23 5.17 9.88
CA LEU A 142 2.05 4.77 8.49
C LEU A 142 3.16 5.42 7.64
N CYS A 143 4.39 4.93 7.77
CA CYS A 143 5.56 5.46 7.02
C CYS A 143 5.81 6.96 7.26
N GLN A 144 5.69 7.38 8.52
CA GLN A 144 5.97 8.74 9.01
C GLN A 144 6.76 8.65 10.31
N ALA A 145 7.86 7.90 10.30
CA ALA A 145 8.71 7.70 11.47
C ALA A 145 9.28 9.02 12.01
N SER A 146 9.47 10.03 11.16
CA SER A 146 9.98 11.36 11.49
C SER A 146 9.00 12.27 12.25
N LEU A 147 7.77 11.83 12.52
CA LEU A 147 6.81 12.60 13.32
C LEU A 147 7.41 12.94 14.70
N SER A 148 7.26 14.20 15.10
CA SER A 148 7.59 14.67 16.43
C SER A 148 6.66 14.07 17.48
N ASP A 149 7.09 14.10 18.75
CA ASP A 149 6.27 13.57 19.85
C ASP A 149 4.96 14.34 20.03
N THR A 150 4.95 15.63 19.73
CA THR A 150 3.72 16.46 19.72
C THR A 150 2.74 15.96 18.67
N GLU A 151 3.20 15.71 17.44
CA GLU A 151 2.36 15.19 16.36
C GLU A 151 1.84 13.79 16.68
N ARG A 152 2.69 12.91 17.21
CA ARG A 152 2.28 11.57 17.66
C ARG A 152 1.22 11.65 18.75
N GLN A 153 1.38 12.54 19.73
CA GLN A 153 0.42 12.71 20.81
C GLN A 153 -0.93 13.21 20.30
N TRP A 154 -0.92 14.15 19.35
CA TRP A 154 -2.13 14.59 18.68
C TRP A 154 -2.80 13.45 17.89
N LEU A 155 -2.03 12.68 17.11
CA LEU A 155 -2.55 11.55 16.33
C LEU A 155 -3.18 10.45 17.18
N ARG A 156 -2.68 10.18 18.38
CA ARG A 156 -3.34 9.21 19.30
C ARG A 156 -4.80 9.57 19.59
N GLN A 157 -5.11 10.87 19.61
CA GLN A 157 -6.47 11.38 19.85
C GLN A 157 -7.26 11.49 18.56
N ALA A 158 -6.65 12.00 17.49
CA ALA A 158 -7.33 12.31 16.23
C ALA A 158 -7.56 11.09 15.32
N ARG A 159 -6.74 10.03 15.42
CA ARG A 159 -6.75 8.90 14.48
C ARG A 159 -8.13 8.22 14.36
N PRO A 160 -8.56 7.85 13.13
CA PRO A 160 -9.83 7.18 12.89
C PRO A 160 -9.87 5.77 13.47
N LYS A 161 -11.08 5.20 13.56
CA LYS A 161 -11.30 3.87 14.18
C LYS A 161 -10.44 2.79 13.55
N ASP A 162 -10.29 2.78 12.23
CA ASP A 162 -9.51 1.74 11.53
C ASP A 162 -8.01 1.90 11.79
N ALA A 163 -7.50 3.14 11.87
CA ALA A 163 -6.11 3.38 12.26
C ALA A 163 -5.86 2.93 13.71
N ARG A 164 -6.81 3.15 14.63
CA ARG A 164 -6.75 2.61 16.01
C ARG A 164 -6.72 1.09 16.01
N HIS A 165 -7.57 0.46 15.21
CA HIS A 165 -7.68 -0.99 15.10
C HIS A 165 -6.33 -1.63 14.71
N TRP A 166 -5.66 -1.05 13.71
CA TRP A 166 -4.34 -1.48 13.25
C TRP A 166 -3.16 -0.88 14.04
N ASN A 167 -3.41 -0.23 15.19
CA ASN A 167 -2.38 0.41 16.03
C ASN A 167 -1.47 1.40 15.28
N LEU A 168 -2.03 2.15 14.32
CA LEU A 168 -1.28 3.15 13.56
C LEU A 168 -1.55 4.57 14.07
N LEU A 169 -0.52 5.41 14.02
CA LEU A 169 -0.59 6.86 14.15
C LEU A 169 -0.67 7.48 12.76
N THR A 170 -1.88 7.76 12.34
CA THR A 170 -2.21 8.47 11.09
C THR A 170 -3.63 9.03 11.21
N ASP A 171 -3.89 10.13 10.53
CA ASP A 171 -5.21 10.74 10.34
C ASP A 171 -5.83 10.37 8.99
N LEU A 172 -5.14 9.58 8.16
CA LEU A 172 -5.63 9.12 6.87
C LEU A 172 -6.93 8.32 7.04
N ASP A 173 -7.88 8.53 6.13
CA ASP A 173 -9.13 7.78 6.06
C ASP A 173 -9.50 7.50 4.60
N SER A 174 -10.58 6.75 4.37
CA SER A 174 -11.02 6.39 3.01
C SER A 174 -11.74 7.54 2.30
N GLU A 175 -12.18 8.57 3.02
CA GLU A 175 -12.90 9.71 2.46
C GLU A 175 -11.95 10.76 1.85
N SER A 176 -10.72 10.81 2.37
CA SER A 176 -9.67 11.74 1.97
C SER A 176 -8.79 11.25 0.81
N LEU A 177 -9.06 10.07 0.23
CA LEU A 177 -8.26 9.51 -0.86
C LEU A 177 -8.64 10.10 -2.23
N PRO A 178 -7.80 10.95 -2.85
CA PRO A 178 -8.19 11.78 -4.00
C PRO A 178 -8.40 10.99 -5.30
N TYR A 179 -7.79 9.82 -5.42
CA TYR A 179 -7.80 9.01 -6.65
C TYR A 179 -8.08 7.54 -6.39
N ALA A 180 -8.67 7.16 -5.25
CA ALA A 180 -8.96 5.75 -4.97
C ALA A 180 -10.16 5.19 -5.77
N ALA A 181 -10.64 5.91 -6.79
CA ALA A 181 -11.68 5.51 -7.74
C ALA A 181 -11.10 4.94 -9.04
#